data_AF-A0AAW0WUS8-F1
#
_entry.id   AF-A0AAW0WUS8-F1
#
_cell.length_a   1.000
_cell.length_b   1.000
_cell.length_c   1.000
_cell.angle_alpha   90.00
_cell.angle_beta   90.00
_cell.angle_gamma   90.00
#
_symmetry.space_group_name_H-M   'P 1'
#
loop_
_entity.id
_entity.type
_entity.pdbx_description
1 polymer ?
#
loop_
_entity_poly.entity_id
_entity_poly.type
_entity_poly.pdbx_seq_one_letter_code
_entity_poly.pdbx_strand_id
1 'polypeptide(L)'
;QTIIKFLLLSLAAFLACGQDDCNSACTADYRPVCGTDGITYPNNCTLELADCQSDEDIAVAYIGECTTCNSACELVWMPVCGTDNVTYANLCQLEVADCLSDENISEAYPGECQASARSARD
;
A
#
# COMPACT_ATOMS: atom_id res chain seq x y z
N GLN A 1 -24.20 -32.19 34.71
CA GLN A 1 -24.78 -31.35 33.64
C GLN A 1 -24.22 -29.91 33.61
N THR A 2 -23.15 -29.62 34.37
CA THR A 2 -22.58 -28.27 34.51
C THR A 2 -21.31 -28.07 33.67
N ILE A 3 -20.52 -29.13 33.45
CA ILE A 3 -19.26 -29.09 32.68
C ILE A 3 -19.51 -28.84 31.19
N ILE A 4 -20.60 -29.40 30.63
CA ILE A 4 -20.99 -29.18 29.22
C ILE A 4 -21.40 -27.72 28.97
N LYS A 5 -21.99 -27.03 29.96
CA LYS A 5 -22.33 -25.60 29.86
C LYS A 5 -21.07 -24.71 29.78
N PHE A 6 -20.00 -25.08 30.48
CA PHE A 6 -18.73 -24.33 30.46
C PHE A 6 -17.99 -24.47 29.12
N LEU A 7 -18.00 -25.66 28.51
CA LEU A 7 -17.37 -25.89 27.20
C LEU A 7 -18.09 -25.17 26.05
N LEU A 8 -19.42 -25.04 26.14
CA LEU A 8 -20.21 -24.29 25.16
C LEU A 8 -20.02 -22.77 25.29
N LEU A 9 -19.81 -22.26 26.50
CA LEU A 9 -19.50 -20.85 26.75
C LEU A 9 -18.11 -20.45 26.23
N SER A 10 -17.13 -21.36 26.23
CA SER A 10 -15.78 -21.08 25.71
C SER A 10 -15.68 -21.14 24.18
N LEU A 11 -16.57 -21.86 23.48
CA LEU A 11 -16.59 -21.87 22.01
C LEU A 11 -17.24 -20.61 21.43
N ALA A 12 -18.17 -20.00 22.18
CA ALA A 12 -18.85 -18.77 21.78
C ALA A 12 -17.95 -17.52 21.92
N ALA A 13 -16.88 -17.57 22.72
CA ALA A 13 -15.96 -16.45 22.94
C ALA A 13 -14.91 -16.28 21.83
N PHE A 14 -14.74 -17.27 20.95
CA PHE A 14 -13.92 -17.17 19.73
C PHE A 14 -14.75 -16.78 18.48
N LEU A 15 -16.09 -16.73 18.62
CA LEU A 15 -17.05 -16.47 17.55
C LEU A 15 -17.74 -15.11 17.73
N ALA A 16 -16.97 -14.08 18.06
CA ALA A 16 -17.48 -12.72 18.17
C ALA A 16 -16.46 -11.73 17.61
N CYS A 17 -16.20 -11.80 16.29
CA CYS A 17 -16.19 -10.55 15.53
C CYS A 17 -17.66 -10.24 15.23
N GLY A 18 -18.10 -9.02 15.52
CA GLY A 18 -19.51 -8.64 15.65
C GLY A 18 -20.33 -8.96 14.41
N GLN A 19 -21.51 -9.54 14.61
CA GLN A 19 -22.61 -9.34 13.67
C GLN A 19 -23.17 -7.93 13.89
N ASP A 20 -22.42 -6.94 13.43
CA ASP A 20 -22.97 -5.62 13.19
C ASP A 20 -23.49 -5.61 11.75
N ASP A 21 -24.73 -5.20 11.58
CA ASP A 21 -25.42 -5.13 10.29
C ASP A 21 -24.63 -4.16 9.40
N CYS A 22 -23.67 -4.67 8.61
CA CYS A 22 -22.84 -3.93 7.65
C CYS A 22 -23.69 -3.47 6.45
N ASN A 23 -24.74 -2.72 6.75
CA ASN A 23 -25.76 -2.27 5.83
C ASN A 23 -25.76 -0.74 5.82
N SER A 24 -24.66 -0.18 5.30
CA SER A 24 -24.54 1.25 5.01
C SER A 24 -24.74 1.48 3.52
N ALA A 25 -25.72 2.30 3.18
CA ALA A 25 -25.87 2.81 1.82
C ALA A 25 -24.80 3.87 1.57
N CYS A 26 -23.90 3.61 0.62
CA CYS A 26 -22.91 4.58 0.19
C CYS A 26 -23.42 5.47 -0.95
N THR A 27 -22.97 6.71 -0.96
CA THR A 27 -23.13 7.62 -2.10
C THR A 27 -22.23 7.17 -3.26
N ALA A 28 -22.62 7.51 -4.49
CA ALA A 28 -21.85 7.21 -5.70
C ALA A 28 -20.85 8.33 -6.05
N ASP A 29 -20.48 9.18 -5.09
CA ASP A 29 -19.45 10.19 -5.32
C ASP A 29 -18.08 9.51 -5.42
N TYR A 30 -17.33 9.89 -6.44
CA TYR A 30 -16.03 9.30 -6.71
C TYR A 30 -14.93 10.18 -6.12
N ARG A 31 -14.36 9.72 -5.00
CA ARG A 31 -13.27 10.34 -4.22
C ARG A 31 -12.37 9.20 -3.72
N PRO A 32 -11.55 8.62 -4.62
CA PRO A 32 -10.95 7.32 -4.38
C PRO A 32 -9.98 7.33 -3.20
N VAL A 33 -9.91 6.18 -2.53
CA VAL A 33 -8.92 5.87 -1.49
C VAL A 33 -8.30 4.51 -1.78
N CYS A 34 -7.03 4.36 -1.44
CA CYS A 34 -6.34 3.07 -1.51
C CYS A 34 -6.46 2.38 -0.15
N GLY A 35 -6.95 1.14 -0.13
CA GLY A 35 -6.99 0.32 1.09
C GLY A 35 -5.62 -0.29 1.43
N THR A 36 -5.42 -0.67 2.69
CA THR A 36 -4.24 -1.43 3.15
C THR A 36 -4.14 -2.82 2.51
N ASP A 37 -5.22 -3.30 1.90
CA ASP A 37 -5.31 -4.51 1.08
C ASP A 37 -4.86 -4.30 -0.38
N GLY A 38 -4.49 -3.07 -0.76
CA GLY A 38 -4.07 -2.70 -2.11
C GLY A 38 -5.21 -2.56 -3.11
N ILE A 39 -6.47 -2.44 -2.64
CA ILE A 39 -7.64 -2.24 -3.49
C ILE A 39 -8.05 -0.77 -3.51
N THR A 40 -8.35 -0.25 -4.70
CA THR A 40 -8.96 1.07 -4.87
C THR A 40 -10.44 1.02 -4.52
N TYR A 41 -10.85 1.82 -3.53
CA TYR A 41 -12.25 2.02 -3.19
C TYR A 41 -12.77 3.33 -3.78
N PRO A 42 -13.93 3.35 -4.46
CA PRO A 42 -14.51 4.56 -5.06
C PRO A 42 -14.63 5.76 -4.12
N ASN A 43 -14.86 5.49 -2.83
CA ASN A 43 -14.80 6.47 -1.75
C ASN A 43 -14.59 5.78 -0.39
N ASN A 44 -14.39 6.58 0.65
CA ASN A 44 -14.19 6.10 2.02
C ASN A 44 -15.35 5.24 2.54
N CYS A 45 -16.60 5.54 2.18
CA CYS A 45 -17.76 4.73 2.61
C CYS A 45 -17.67 3.30 2.05
N THR A 46 -17.28 3.16 0.78
CA THR A 46 -17.14 1.82 0.18
C THR A 46 -15.98 1.01 0.77
N LEU A 47 -14.95 1.68 1.30
CA LEU A 47 -13.88 1.02 2.07
C LEU A 47 -14.38 0.56 3.43
N GLU A 48 -15.01 1.43 4.21
CA GLU A 48 -15.56 1.10 5.53
C GLU A 48 -16.58 -0.05 5.45
N LEU A 49 -17.38 -0.08 4.38
CA LEU A 49 -18.30 -1.19 4.13
C LEU A 49 -17.56 -2.50 3.86
N ALA A 50 -16.45 -2.46 3.10
CA ALA A 50 -15.64 -3.63 2.82
C ALA A 50 -14.89 -4.13 4.06
N ASP A 51 -14.32 -3.22 4.84
CA ASP A 51 -13.71 -3.51 6.15
C ASP A 51 -14.71 -4.25 7.06
N CYS A 52 -15.90 -3.67 7.24
CA CYS A 52 -16.99 -4.27 8.03
C CYS A 52 -17.39 -5.67 7.54
N GLN A 53 -17.41 -5.89 6.21
CA GLN A 53 -17.83 -7.15 5.60
C GLN A 53 -16.71 -8.20 5.53
N SER A 54 -15.47 -7.82 5.83
CA SER A 54 -14.30 -8.69 5.75
C SER A 54 -13.91 -9.23 7.12
N ASP A 55 -13.15 -10.33 7.13
CA ASP A 55 -12.47 -10.82 8.34
C ASP A 55 -11.08 -10.16 8.52
N GLU A 56 -10.74 -9.18 7.68
CA GLU A 56 -9.47 -8.45 7.68
C GLU A 56 -9.66 -7.03 8.27
N ASP A 57 -8.57 -6.37 8.64
CA ASP A 57 -8.56 -4.97 9.10
C ASP A 57 -8.12 -4.09 7.93
N ILE A 58 -9.12 -3.56 7.20
CA ILE A 58 -8.91 -2.78 5.98
C ILE A 58 -9.02 -1.29 6.34
N ALA A 59 -7.88 -0.62 6.35
CA ALA A 59 -7.80 0.82 6.59
C ALA A 59 -7.47 1.57 5.29
N VAL A 60 -7.65 2.89 5.31
CA VAL A 60 -7.11 3.76 4.24
C VAL A 60 -5.58 3.76 4.34
N ALA A 61 -4.91 3.26 3.32
CA ALA A 61 -3.46 3.40 3.14
C ALA A 61 -3.12 4.84 2.73
N TYR A 62 -3.76 5.36 1.68
CA TYR A 62 -3.61 6.75 1.23
C TYR A 62 -4.80 7.24 0.40
N ILE A 63 -4.92 8.56 0.25
CA ILE A 63 -5.96 9.19 -0.58
C ILE A 63 -5.56 9.08 -2.05
N GLY A 64 -6.49 8.67 -2.91
CA GLY A 64 -6.26 8.39 -4.33
C GLY A 64 -6.56 6.94 -4.69
N GLU A 65 -6.46 6.59 -5.97
CA GLU A 65 -6.51 5.19 -6.37
C GLU A 65 -5.24 4.46 -5.93
N CYS A 66 -5.34 3.17 -5.60
CA CYS A 66 -4.16 2.35 -5.46
C CYS A 66 -3.36 2.37 -6.76
N THR A 67 -2.11 2.79 -6.65
CA THR A 67 -1.17 2.71 -7.76
C THR A 67 -0.59 1.30 -7.74
N THR A 68 -0.93 0.48 -8.74
CA THR A 68 -0.06 -0.65 -9.06
C THR A 68 1.24 -0.04 -9.59
N CYS A 69 2.29 -0.05 -8.78
CA CYS A 69 3.61 0.36 -9.24
C CYS A 69 3.95 -0.50 -10.45
N ASN A 70 4.02 0.14 -11.63
CA ASN A 70 4.19 -0.58 -12.88
C ASN A 70 5.60 -1.15 -12.94
N SER A 71 5.79 -2.37 -12.43
CA SER A 71 7.09 -3.03 -12.38
C SER A 71 7.58 -3.53 -13.75
N ALA A 72 6.79 -3.33 -14.82
CA ALA A 72 7.18 -3.70 -16.17
C ALA A 72 8.07 -2.61 -16.80
N CYS A 73 9.37 -2.69 -16.50
CA CYS A 73 10.38 -1.84 -17.13
C CYS A 73 11.16 -2.59 -18.21
N GLU A 74 11.49 -1.89 -19.30
CA GLU A 74 12.47 -2.38 -20.27
C GLU A 74 13.86 -2.46 -19.63
N LEU A 75 14.64 -3.48 -20.02
CA LEU A 75 16.02 -3.68 -19.56
C LEU A 75 17.00 -2.80 -20.38
N VAL A 76 16.70 -1.51 -20.47
CA VAL A 76 17.52 -0.51 -21.15
C VAL A 76 18.38 0.21 -20.12
N TRP A 77 19.69 0.25 -20.35
CA TRP A 77 20.64 0.98 -19.50
C TRP A 77 20.75 2.44 -19.95
N MET A 78 20.02 3.32 -19.28
CA MET A 78 20.07 4.79 -19.42
C MET A 78 19.97 5.40 -18.02
N PRO A 79 21.07 5.39 -17.25
CA PRO A 79 21.00 5.59 -15.81
C PRO A 79 20.54 7.00 -15.43
N VAL A 80 19.87 7.10 -14.29
CA VAL A 80 19.47 8.35 -13.63
C VAL A 80 19.82 8.30 -12.15
N CYS A 81 20.19 9.44 -11.58
CA CYS A 81 20.44 9.58 -10.15
C CYS A 81 19.16 10.10 -9.49
N GLY A 82 18.63 9.37 -8.52
CA GLY A 82 17.48 9.80 -7.72
C GLY A 82 17.84 10.84 -6.66
N THR A 83 16.83 11.54 -6.14
CA THR A 83 16.97 12.45 -4.99
C THR A 83 17.37 11.74 -3.69
N ASP A 84 17.23 10.42 -3.66
CA ASP A 84 17.70 9.51 -2.62
C ASP A 84 19.18 9.10 -2.77
N ASN A 85 19.88 9.63 -3.79
CA ASN A 85 21.26 9.34 -4.12
C ASN A 85 21.51 7.87 -4.51
N VAL A 86 20.49 7.21 -5.08
CA VAL A 86 20.58 5.89 -5.71
C VAL A 86 20.61 6.02 -7.23
N THR A 87 21.48 5.24 -7.87
CA THR A 87 21.49 5.11 -9.33
C THR A 87 20.46 4.08 -9.77
N TYR A 88 19.50 4.51 -10.58
CA TYR A 88 18.53 3.63 -11.23
C TYR A 88 18.95 3.33 -12.66
N ALA A 89 18.70 2.11 -13.14
CA ALA A 89 19.10 1.67 -14.48
C ALA A 89 18.45 2.50 -15.61
N ASN A 90 17.24 3.01 -15.35
CA ASN A 90 16.50 3.95 -16.20
C ASN A 90 15.39 4.64 -15.40
N LEU A 91 14.72 5.62 -16.04
CA LEU A 91 13.65 6.40 -15.42
C LEU A 91 12.47 5.54 -14.96
N CYS A 92 12.10 4.48 -15.69
CA CYS A 92 11.04 3.56 -15.27
C CYS A 92 11.38 2.89 -13.92
N GLN A 93 12.63 2.43 -13.76
CA GLN A 93 13.07 1.83 -12.48
C GLN A 93 13.07 2.84 -11.33
N LEU A 94 13.32 4.12 -11.61
CA LEU A 94 13.18 5.20 -10.62
C LEU A 94 11.71 5.40 -10.24
N GLU A 95 10.80 5.51 -11.21
CA GLU A 95 9.36 5.68 -10.98
C GLU A 95 8.76 4.50 -10.19
N VAL A 96 9.23 3.28 -10.45
CA VAL A 96 8.84 2.10 -9.66
C VAL A 96 9.33 2.22 -8.23
N ALA A 97 10.56 2.68 -8.01
CA ALA A 97 11.10 2.84 -6.67
C ALA A 97 10.39 3.95 -5.88
N ASP A 98 10.10 5.09 -6.52
CA ASP A 98 9.28 6.17 -5.97
C ASP A 98 7.92 5.61 -5.51
N CYS A 99 7.23 4.92 -6.41
CA CYS A 99 5.92 4.32 -6.13
C CYS A 99 5.94 3.28 -5.00
N LEU A 100 7.01 2.48 -4.89
CA LEU A 100 7.14 1.43 -3.87
C LEU A 100 7.67 1.96 -2.52
N SER A 101 8.09 3.23 -2.46
CA SER A 101 8.65 3.83 -1.26
C SER A 101 7.64 4.76 -0.57
N ASP A 102 7.81 4.97 0.73
CA ASP A 102 7.12 6.03 1.47
C ASP A 102 7.80 7.42 1.30
N GLU A 103 8.86 7.48 0.47
CA GLU A 103 9.59 8.70 0.16
C GLU A 103 9.11 9.30 -1.17
N ASN A 104 9.45 10.57 -1.42
CA ASN A 104 9.20 11.22 -2.70
C ASN A 104 10.51 11.25 -3.50
N ILE A 105 10.75 10.21 -4.27
CA ILE A 105 11.98 9.99 -5.03
C ILE A 105 11.76 10.51 -6.45
N SER A 106 12.50 11.55 -6.82
CA SER A 106 12.47 12.10 -8.18
C SER A 106 13.85 12.07 -8.81
N GLU A 107 13.93 12.28 -10.11
CA GLU A 107 15.22 12.43 -10.78
C GLU A 107 15.96 13.67 -10.24
N ALA A 108 17.12 13.46 -9.63
CA ALA A 108 18.04 14.54 -9.27
C ALA A 108 18.82 15.03 -10.50
N TYR A 109 19.38 14.11 -11.29
CA TYR A 109 20.05 14.42 -12.56
C TYR A 109 20.25 13.15 -13.43
N PRO A 110 20.44 13.33 -14.75
CA PRO A 110 20.77 12.22 -15.65
C PRO A 110 22.15 11.62 -15.36
N GLY A 111 22.28 10.30 -15.48
CA GLY A 111 23.51 9.55 -15.25
C GLY A 111 23.56 8.89 -13.87
N GLU A 112 24.67 8.22 -13.59
CA GLU A 112 24.88 7.58 -12.29
C GLU A 112 25.10 8.63 -11.19
N CYS A 113 24.69 8.32 -9.97
CA CYS A 113 25.03 9.15 -8.82
C CYS A 113 26.54 9.21 -8.63
N GLN A 114 27.06 10.43 -8.48
CA GLN A 114 28.47 10.64 -8.22
C GLN A 114 28.78 10.21 -6.78
N ALA A 115 29.48 9.09 -6.62
CA ALA A 115 30.11 8.78 -5.34
C ALA A 115 31.01 9.96 -5.00
N SER A 116 30.67 10.68 -3.92
CA SER A 116 31.43 11.85 -3.47
C SER A 116 32.92 11.56 -3.58
N ALA A 117 33.65 12.40 -4.32
CA ALA A 117 35.06 12.22 -4.70
C ALA A 117 36.01 12.19 -3.47
N ARG A 118 35.94 11.12 -2.68
CA ARG A 118 36.74 10.90 -1.46
C ARG A 118 37.52 9.57 -1.45
N SER A 119 37.58 8.84 -2.56
CA SER A 119 38.37 7.59 -2.61
C SER A 119 39.35 7.49 -3.79
N ALA A 120 39.78 8.61 -4.36
CA ALA A 120 40.82 8.63 -5.39
C ALA A 120 42.04 9.51 -5.03
N ARG A 121 42.41 9.53 -3.75
CA ARG A 121 43.75 9.94 -3.32
C ARG A 121 44.19 9.02 -2.19
N ASP A 122 44.89 7.96 -2.57
CA ASP A 122 46.04 7.40 -1.86
C ASP A 122 46.93 6.71 -2.90
#